data_AF-A0A0V0QS18-F1
#
_entry.id   AF-A0A0V0QS18-F1
#
_cell.length_a   1.000
_cell.length_b   1.000
_cell.length_c   1.000
_cell.angle_alpha   90.00
_cell.angle_beta   90.00
_cell.angle_gamma   90.00
#
_symmetry.space_group_name_H-M   'P 1'
#
loop_
_entity.id
_entity.type
_entity.pdbx_description
1 polymer ?
#
loop_
_entity_poly.entity_id
_entity_poly.type
_entity_poly.pdbx_seq_one_letter_code
_entity_poly.pdbx_strand_id
1 'polypeptide(L)'
;MAQKIPKHIQGIIQQSKGGQYKFGQIEMPELKQGDLLIKVHAAPINPSDIGFIKGTYPSNDFPTILGKEGSGFVIAGYGEQEQKLIGKKVAFLPKASSRTGTYADYAISTINSSFILPDDVNLDQFSCVLINPQTVAYMFETVKENNVKAVVHDLGASQLGKQMTSYFQANGVDVINIVRRQDQLEDLKKNGAKYILNQNDEGFWDKLSELCQKLQVTIAFDAIGGEFTQNLINYLPNSSILYTYGSLAEKKDVILALLGTVINKFDAFGYQQKYKDRMKKKNKELIKQQMS
;
A
#
# COMPACT_ATOMS: atom_id res chain seq x y z
N MET A 1 -9.19 -28.35 20.58
CA MET A 1 -10.23 -27.68 21.40
C MET A 1 -10.29 -26.22 20.94
N ALA A 2 -11.47 -25.69 20.63
CA ALA A 2 -11.60 -24.28 20.25
C ALA A 2 -11.14 -23.41 21.43
N GLN A 3 -10.22 -22.46 21.19
CA GLN A 3 -9.81 -21.51 22.22
C GLN A 3 -11.02 -20.67 22.64
N LYS A 4 -11.17 -20.42 23.95
CA LYS A 4 -12.24 -19.56 24.47
C LYS A 4 -12.06 -18.15 23.90
N ILE A 5 -13.09 -17.66 23.21
CA ILE A 5 -13.10 -16.32 22.64
C ILE A 5 -13.04 -15.30 23.78
N PRO A 6 -12.11 -14.32 23.74
CA PRO A 6 -11.98 -13.34 24.80
C PRO A 6 -13.14 -12.34 24.77
N LYS A 7 -13.54 -11.84 25.94
CA LYS A 7 -14.60 -10.81 26.05
C LYS A 7 -14.14 -9.42 25.61
N HIS A 8 -12.83 -9.17 25.65
CA HIS A 8 -12.22 -7.90 25.30
C HIS A 8 -11.00 -8.14 24.42
N ILE A 9 -10.69 -7.16 23.58
CA ILE A 9 -9.46 -7.13 22.78
C ILE A 9 -8.59 -5.99 23.32
N GLN A 10 -7.35 -6.30 23.72
CA GLN A 10 -6.36 -5.29 24.07
C GLN A 10 -5.62 -4.82 22.83
N GLY A 11 -5.32 -3.53 22.74
CA GLY A 11 -4.58 -2.97 21.62
C GLY A 11 -4.45 -1.45 21.66
N ILE A 12 -3.95 -0.88 20.57
CA ILE A 12 -3.86 0.57 20.38
C ILE A 12 -5.18 1.09 19.82
N ILE A 13 -5.89 1.89 20.63
CA ILE A 13 -7.26 2.31 20.37
C ILE A 13 -7.32 3.80 20.09
N GLN A 14 -8.15 4.17 19.12
CA GLN A 14 -8.55 5.53 18.85
C GLN A 14 -10.05 5.69 19.12
N GLN A 15 -10.43 6.79 19.77
CA GLN A 15 -11.81 7.06 20.21
C GLN A 15 -12.61 7.95 19.25
N SER A 16 -11.93 8.67 18.37
CA SER A 16 -12.53 9.55 17.38
C SER A 16 -11.58 9.80 16.22
N LYS A 17 -12.14 10.18 15.07
CA LYS A 17 -11.38 10.48 13.86
C LYS A 17 -10.36 11.59 14.10
N GLY A 18 -9.08 11.33 13.81
CA GLY A 18 -8.00 12.29 14.05
C GLY A 18 -7.67 12.53 15.52
N GLY A 19 -8.30 11.81 16.45
CA GLY A 19 -8.08 11.95 17.88
C GLY A 19 -6.80 11.25 18.36
N GLN A 20 -6.50 11.39 19.65
CA GLN A 20 -5.38 10.66 20.26
C GLN A 20 -5.63 9.14 20.28
N TYR A 21 -4.54 8.38 20.24
CA TYR A 21 -4.56 6.94 20.45
C TYR A 21 -3.88 6.56 21.77
N LYS A 22 -4.32 5.46 22.38
CA LYS A 22 -3.75 4.93 23.62
C LYS A 22 -3.80 3.41 23.63
N PHE A 23 -2.92 2.78 24.40
CA PHE A 23 -3.10 1.38 24.75
C PHE A 23 -4.33 1.23 25.66
N GLY A 24 -5.16 0.23 25.39
CA GLY A 24 -6.37 -0.04 26.17
C GLY A 24 -7.08 -1.28 25.67
N GLN A 25 -8.39 -1.38 25.92
CA GLN A 25 -9.23 -2.47 25.42
C GLN A 25 -10.57 -1.99 24.84
N ILE A 26 -11.11 -2.76 23.90
CA ILE A 26 -12.50 -2.67 23.46
C ILE A 26 -13.23 -3.97 23.79
N GLU A 27 -14.56 -3.92 23.88
CA GLU A 27 -15.37 -5.13 23.91
C GLU A 27 -15.22 -5.89 22.58
N MET A 28 -15.14 -7.22 22.66
CA MET A 28 -15.08 -8.09 21.49
C MET A 28 -16.35 -7.86 20.64
N PRO A 29 -16.22 -7.41 19.38
CA PRO A 29 -17.37 -7.31 18.49
C PRO A 29 -18.03 -8.68 18.28
N GLU A 30 -19.34 -8.69 18.10
CA GLU A 30 -20.07 -9.91 17.74
C GLU A 30 -19.53 -10.48 16.42
N LEU A 31 -19.09 -11.74 16.46
CA LEU A 31 -18.61 -12.46 15.29
C LEU A 31 -19.79 -12.93 14.45
N LYS A 32 -19.72 -12.67 13.15
CA LYS A 32 -20.80 -12.93 12.19
C LYS A 32 -20.38 -14.01 11.20
N GLN A 33 -21.34 -14.57 10.47
CA GLN A 33 -21.03 -15.46 9.36
C GLN A 33 -20.03 -14.80 8.39
N GLY A 34 -18.99 -15.54 7.98
CA GLY A 34 -17.87 -15.07 7.17
C GLY A 34 -16.65 -14.58 7.97
N ASP A 35 -16.75 -14.48 9.31
CA ASP A 35 -15.67 -13.96 10.14
C ASP A 35 -14.63 -15.02 10.51
N LEU A 36 -13.38 -14.61 10.45
CA LEU A 36 -12.23 -15.27 11.07
C LEU A 36 -11.78 -14.44 12.24
N LEU A 37 -11.68 -15.05 13.43
CA LEU A 37 -10.98 -14.45 14.56
C LEU A 37 -9.52 -14.92 14.53
N ILE A 38 -8.61 -13.96 14.42
CA ILE A 38 -7.18 -14.22 14.31
C ILE A 38 -6.51 -13.75 15.59
N LYS A 39 -5.73 -14.63 16.22
CA LYS A 39 -4.76 -14.25 17.24
C LYS A 39 -3.55 -13.66 16.52
N VAL A 40 -3.33 -12.36 16.71
CA VAL A 40 -2.25 -11.65 16.01
C VAL A 40 -0.91 -12.09 16.58
N HIS A 41 0.04 -12.37 15.70
CA HIS A 41 1.43 -12.66 16.05
C HIS A 41 2.30 -11.42 15.83
N ALA A 42 2.22 -10.83 14.64
CA ALA A 42 2.99 -9.66 14.26
C ALA A 42 2.16 -8.72 13.38
N ALA A 43 2.46 -7.43 13.47
CA ALA A 43 1.84 -6.39 12.66
C ALA A 43 2.90 -5.32 12.33
N PRO A 44 3.09 -4.96 11.05
CA PRO A 44 4.03 -3.94 10.66
C PRO A 44 3.44 -2.53 10.80
N ILE A 45 4.33 -1.55 10.72
CA ILE A 45 3.97 -0.14 10.66
C ILE A 45 4.18 0.37 9.24
N ASN A 46 3.09 0.81 8.62
CA ASN A 46 3.10 1.44 7.32
C ASN A 46 2.80 2.93 7.43
N PRO A 47 3.34 3.78 6.54
CA PRO A 47 2.96 5.19 6.48
C PRO A 47 1.45 5.41 6.33
N SER A 48 0.74 4.48 5.67
CA SER A 48 -0.72 4.53 5.53
C SER A 48 -1.45 4.47 6.87
N ASP A 49 -0.88 3.83 7.90
CA ASP A 49 -1.48 3.75 9.24
C ASP A 49 -1.61 5.14 9.86
N ILE A 50 -0.64 6.03 9.61
CA ILE A 50 -0.70 7.43 10.02
C ILE A 50 -1.87 8.15 9.34
N GLY A 51 -2.14 7.86 8.06
CA GLY A 51 -3.29 8.41 7.35
C GLY A 51 -4.63 8.00 7.96
N PHE A 52 -4.76 6.75 8.41
CA PHE A 52 -5.93 6.29 9.17
C PHE A 52 -6.04 6.97 10.53
N ILE A 53 -4.92 7.08 11.27
CA ILE A 53 -4.86 7.77 12.57
C ILE A 53 -5.30 9.25 12.42
N LYS A 54 -4.78 9.96 11.42
CA LYS A 54 -5.13 11.37 11.17
C LYS A 54 -6.53 11.54 10.57
N GLY A 55 -7.18 10.46 10.14
CA GLY A 55 -8.49 10.49 9.49
C GLY A 55 -8.46 11.04 8.06
N THR A 56 -7.30 11.06 7.41
CA THR A 56 -7.18 11.40 5.97
C THR A 56 -7.66 10.25 5.09
N TYR A 57 -7.63 9.02 5.59
CA TYR A 57 -8.25 7.85 4.98
C TYR A 57 -9.58 7.47 5.65
N PRO A 58 -10.52 6.83 4.91
CA PRO A 58 -11.75 6.30 5.51
C PRO A 58 -11.41 5.30 6.63
N SER A 59 -11.94 5.55 7.83
CA SER A 59 -11.73 4.72 9.01
C SER A 59 -12.96 3.88 9.33
N ASN A 60 -12.78 2.91 10.23
CA ASN A 60 -13.87 2.17 10.84
C ASN A 60 -14.67 3.09 11.79
N ASP A 61 -15.80 2.59 12.29
CA ASP A 61 -16.52 3.21 13.41
C ASP A 61 -15.63 3.23 14.68
N PHE A 62 -15.82 4.26 15.50
CA PHE A 62 -15.08 4.42 16.75
C PHE A 62 -15.87 3.86 17.96
N PRO A 63 -15.21 3.39 19.03
CA PRO A 63 -13.76 3.21 19.14
C PRO A 63 -13.25 2.11 18.20
N THR A 64 -12.06 2.30 17.63
CA THR A 64 -11.40 1.32 16.75
C THR A 64 -10.01 1.01 17.23
N ILE A 65 -9.57 -0.23 17.02
CA ILE A 65 -8.16 -0.61 17.11
C ILE A 65 -7.45 -0.23 15.79
N LEU A 66 -6.20 0.21 15.90
CA LEU A 66 -5.33 0.60 14.79
C LEU A 66 -4.59 -0.58 14.14
N GLY A 67 -3.89 -0.34 13.04
CA GLY A 67 -3.14 -1.34 12.27
C GLY A 67 -3.99 -1.99 11.17
N LYS A 68 -3.38 -2.19 10.00
CA LYS A 68 -4.10 -2.58 8.77
C LYS A 68 -3.64 -3.87 8.12
N GLU A 69 -2.49 -4.40 8.51
CA GLU A 69 -2.06 -5.73 8.08
C GLU A 69 -1.35 -6.44 9.23
N GLY A 70 -1.26 -7.76 9.14
CA GLY A 70 -0.51 -8.55 10.09
C GLY A 70 -0.52 -10.02 9.73
N SER A 71 0.10 -10.81 10.59
CA SER A 71 0.11 -12.26 10.52
C SER A 71 -0.31 -12.86 11.86
N GLY A 72 -0.79 -14.09 11.84
CA GLY A 72 -1.28 -14.73 13.05
C GLY A 72 -1.88 -16.11 12.81
N PHE A 73 -2.67 -16.55 13.79
CA PHE A 73 -3.32 -17.85 13.80
C PHE A 73 -4.83 -17.68 13.81
N VAL A 74 -5.53 -18.39 12.93
CA VAL A 74 -7.00 -18.45 12.99
C VAL A 74 -7.39 -19.26 14.23
N ILE A 75 -8.10 -18.66 15.18
CA ILE A 75 -8.54 -19.32 16.42
C ILE A 75 -10.03 -19.63 16.44
N ALA A 76 -10.83 -18.93 15.64
CA ALA A 76 -12.24 -19.24 15.42
C ALA A 76 -12.66 -18.84 14.00
N GLY A 77 -13.64 -19.55 13.45
CA GLY A 77 -14.23 -19.28 12.15
C GLY A 77 -15.75 -19.41 12.22
N TYR A 78 -16.46 -18.45 11.68
CA TYR A 78 -17.92 -18.35 11.75
C TYR A 78 -18.52 -18.67 10.38
N GLY A 79 -18.76 -19.95 10.15
CA GLY A 79 -19.25 -20.50 8.88
C GLY A 79 -18.51 -21.78 8.53
N GLU A 80 -19.07 -22.60 7.64
CA GLU A 80 -18.52 -23.93 7.35
C GLU A 80 -17.12 -23.83 6.71
N GLN A 81 -16.87 -22.82 5.87
CA GLN A 81 -15.59 -22.63 5.22
C GLN A 81 -14.55 -22.04 6.19
N GLU A 82 -14.98 -21.09 7.02
CA GLU A 82 -14.14 -20.41 8.01
C GLU A 82 -13.65 -21.39 9.08
N GLN A 83 -14.50 -22.33 9.51
CA GLN A 83 -14.13 -23.39 10.46
C GLN A 83 -12.98 -24.26 9.95
N LYS A 84 -12.86 -24.48 8.63
CA LYS A 84 -11.77 -25.26 8.01
C LYS A 84 -10.40 -24.57 8.15
N LEU A 85 -10.37 -23.28 8.47
CA LEU A 85 -9.14 -22.51 8.63
C LEU A 85 -8.63 -22.47 10.07
N ILE A 86 -9.39 -22.95 11.06
CA ILE A 86 -8.96 -22.94 12.47
C ILE A 86 -7.62 -23.67 12.62
N GLY A 87 -6.67 -23.03 13.32
CA GLY A 87 -5.31 -23.50 13.53
C GLY A 87 -4.32 -23.12 12.43
N LYS A 88 -4.79 -22.61 11.28
CA LYS A 88 -3.90 -22.19 10.18
C LYS A 88 -3.20 -20.87 10.50
N LYS A 89 -1.96 -20.78 10.05
CA LYS A 89 -1.21 -19.51 9.96
C LYS A 89 -1.76 -18.70 8.79
N VAL A 90 -1.93 -17.39 8.99
CA VAL A 90 -2.42 -16.48 7.96
C VAL A 90 -1.67 -15.16 7.98
N ALA A 91 -1.46 -14.56 6.80
CA ALA A 91 -1.28 -13.12 6.65
C ALA A 91 -2.64 -12.51 6.30
N PHE A 92 -3.02 -11.38 6.89
CA PHE A 92 -4.38 -10.87 6.74
C PHE A 92 -4.50 -9.35 6.82
N LEU A 93 -5.59 -8.82 6.25
CA LEU A 93 -6.10 -7.47 6.47
C LEU A 93 -7.32 -7.54 7.40
N PRO A 94 -7.43 -6.68 8.42
CA PRO A 94 -8.63 -6.62 9.27
C PRO A 94 -9.88 -6.25 8.47
N LYS A 95 -11.01 -6.84 8.85
CA LYS A 95 -12.34 -6.51 8.33
C LYS A 95 -12.70 -5.08 8.73
N ALA A 96 -12.85 -4.18 7.76
CA ALA A 96 -13.12 -2.76 8.01
C ALA A 96 -14.36 -2.49 8.88
N SER A 97 -15.43 -3.28 8.75
CA SER A 97 -16.64 -3.09 9.54
C SER A 97 -16.57 -3.65 10.98
N SER A 98 -15.44 -4.22 11.39
CA SER A 98 -15.32 -4.89 12.69
C SER A 98 -14.88 -3.99 13.84
N ARG A 99 -14.36 -2.79 13.57
CA ARG A 99 -13.64 -1.94 14.56
C ARG A 99 -12.37 -2.56 15.15
N THR A 100 -11.96 -3.74 14.68
CA THR A 100 -10.70 -4.38 15.06
C THR A 100 -9.59 -4.01 14.07
N GLY A 101 -8.34 -4.06 14.56
CA GLY A 101 -7.12 -3.77 13.82
C GLY A 101 -5.99 -4.68 14.30
N THR A 102 -4.84 -4.65 13.64
CA THR A 102 -3.73 -5.58 13.93
C THR A 102 -2.81 -5.15 15.05
N TYR A 103 -2.91 -3.91 15.55
CA TYR A 103 -2.17 -3.48 16.76
C TYR A 103 -2.89 -3.91 18.03
N ALA A 104 -3.14 -5.21 18.14
CA ALA A 104 -3.92 -5.84 19.19
C ALA A 104 -3.62 -7.33 19.32
N ASP A 105 -4.06 -7.94 20.42
CA ASP A 105 -3.95 -9.39 20.64
C ASP A 105 -4.77 -10.21 19.62
N TYR A 106 -5.90 -9.64 19.16
CA TYR A 106 -6.83 -10.28 18.25
C TYR A 106 -7.39 -9.31 17.21
N ALA A 107 -7.68 -9.82 16.03
CA ALA A 107 -8.33 -9.08 14.96
C ALA A 107 -9.33 -9.97 14.22
N ILE A 108 -10.39 -9.35 13.70
CA ILE A 108 -11.39 -10.00 12.86
C ILE A 108 -11.01 -9.77 11.40
N SER A 109 -10.97 -10.83 10.61
CA SER A 109 -10.78 -10.80 9.16
C SER A 109 -11.82 -11.69 8.46
N THR A 110 -11.66 -11.89 7.16
CA THR A 110 -12.49 -12.77 6.33
C THR A 110 -11.57 -13.65 5.47
N ILE A 111 -12.10 -14.73 4.90
CA ILE A 111 -11.36 -15.60 3.97
C ILE A 111 -10.78 -14.78 2.81
N ASN A 112 -11.56 -13.87 2.23
CA ASN A 112 -11.13 -13.04 1.09
C ASN A 112 -10.07 -11.98 1.45
N SER A 113 -9.78 -11.79 2.72
CA SER A 113 -8.77 -10.85 3.23
C SER A 113 -7.66 -11.57 3.98
N SER A 114 -7.58 -12.90 3.86
CA SER A 114 -6.61 -13.74 4.55
C SER A 114 -5.92 -14.67 3.55
N PHE A 115 -4.61 -14.80 3.69
CA PHE A 115 -3.77 -15.69 2.89
C PHE A 115 -3.21 -16.77 3.81
N ILE A 116 -3.53 -18.03 3.52
CA ILE A 116 -3.00 -19.17 4.28
C ILE A 116 -1.50 -19.26 4.04
N LEU A 117 -0.76 -19.40 5.12
CA LEU A 117 0.69 -19.51 5.10
C LEU A 117 1.12 -20.97 5.32
N PRO A 118 2.21 -21.41 4.69
CA PRO A 118 2.85 -22.69 5.02
C PRO A 118 3.28 -22.75 6.49
N ASP A 119 3.36 -23.95 7.05
CA ASP A 119 3.62 -24.14 8.48
C ASP A 119 5.05 -23.76 8.89
N ASP A 120 5.99 -23.71 7.97
CA ASP A 120 7.42 -23.44 8.21
C ASP A 120 7.82 -21.97 8.03
N VAL A 121 6.88 -21.07 7.71
CA VAL A 121 7.21 -19.66 7.52
C VAL A 121 7.39 -18.87 8.82
N ASN A 122 8.22 -17.84 8.74
CA ASN A 122 8.38 -16.82 9.77
C ASN A 122 7.22 -15.80 9.73
N LEU A 123 6.39 -15.80 10.78
CA LEU A 123 5.23 -14.91 10.86
C LEU A 123 5.62 -13.42 10.93
N ASP A 124 6.77 -13.05 11.49
CA ASP A 124 7.22 -11.65 11.51
C ASP A 124 7.40 -11.12 10.08
N GLN A 125 8.08 -11.89 9.24
CA GLN A 125 8.29 -11.52 7.84
C GLN A 125 6.98 -11.50 7.06
N PHE A 126 6.13 -12.50 7.28
CA PHE A 126 4.84 -12.62 6.60
C PHE A 126 3.78 -11.64 7.11
N SER A 127 4.07 -10.85 8.15
CA SER A 127 3.20 -9.74 8.54
C SER A 127 3.25 -8.56 7.55
N CYS A 128 4.29 -8.48 6.71
CA CYS A 128 4.59 -7.37 5.81
C CYS A 128 4.24 -7.63 4.33
N VAL A 129 3.47 -8.68 4.03
CA VAL A 129 3.34 -9.20 2.66
C VAL A 129 2.12 -8.70 1.88
N LEU A 130 1.23 -7.92 2.51
CA LEU A 130 -0.03 -7.53 1.90
C LEU A 130 0.05 -6.10 1.37
N ILE A 131 0.13 -5.09 2.21
CA ILE A 131 -0.02 -3.68 1.81
C ILE A 131 1.07 -3.27 0.82
N ASN A 132 2.35 -3.32 1.20
CA ASN A 132 3.42 -2.83 0.31
C ASN A 132 3.62 -3.75 -0.91
N PRO A 133 3.77 -5.09 -0.78
CA PRO A 133 3.99 -5.94 -1.94
C PRO A 133 2.81 -5.99 -2.92
N GLN A 134 1.55 -5.97 -2.45
CA GLN A 134 0.41 -5.88 -3.37
C GLN A 134 0.38 -4.53 -4.08
N THR A 135 0.73 -3.44 -3.39
CA THR A 135 0.84 -2.12 -4.03
C THR A 135 1.88 -2.14 -5.15
N VAL A 136 3.06 -2.72 -4.91
CA VAL A 136 4.10 -2.90 -5.94
C VAL A 136 3.60 -3.75 -7.10
N ALA A 137 2.93 -4.87 -6.83
CA ALA A 137 2.39 -5.75 -7.86
C ALA A 137 1.35 -5.04 -8.74
N TYR A 138 0.46 -4.24 -8.15
CA TYR A 138 -0.51 -3.46 -8.92
C TYR A 138 0.19 -2.40 -9.77
N MET A 139 1.15 -1.67 -9.20
CA MET A 139 1.92 -0.67 -9.95
C MET A 139 2.64 -1.31 -11.13
N PHE A 140 3.17 -2.51 -10.95
CA PHE A 140 3.81 -3.27 -12.02
C PHE A 140 2.84 -3.67 -13.13
N GLU A 141 1.64 -4.15 -12.79
CA GLU A 141 0.60 -4.41 -13.80
C GLU A 141 0.23 -3.14 -14.58
N THR A 142 0.23 -1.98 -13.91
CA THR A 142 0.01 -0.68 -14.58
C THR A 142 1.12 -0.37 -15.59
N VAL A 143 2.38 -0.64 -15.23
CA VAL A 143 3.52 -0.48 -16.14
C VAL A 143 3.43 -1.42 -17.35
N LYS A 144 3.08 -2.69 -17.12
CA LYS A 144 2.91 -3.69 -18.19
C LYS A 144 1.80 -3.30 -19.17
N GLU A 145 0.65 -2.88 -18.66
CA GLU A 145 -0.49 -2.45 -19.49
C GLU A 145 -0.14 -1.26 -20.41
N ASN A 146 0.76 -0.39 -19.97
CA ASN A 146 1.20 0.78 -20.76
C ASN A 146 2.49 0.49 -21.56
N ASN A 147 3.00 -0.75 -21.54
CA ASN A 147 4.23 -1.18 -22.21
C ASN A 147 5.45 -0.28 -21.90
N VAL A 148 5.57 0.18 -20.65
CA VAL A 148 6.63 1.08 -20.21
C VAL A 148 7.86 0.30 -19.74
N LYS A 149 9.06 0.81 -20.05
CA LYS A 149 10.35 0.19 -19.72
C LYS A 149 11.12 0.87 -18.58
N ALA A 150 10.71 2.07 -18.20
CA ALA A 150 11.28 2.77 -17.05
C ALA A 150 10.24 3.66 -16.36
N VAL A 151 10.35 3.80 -15.04
CA VAL A 151 9.47 4.67 -14.23
C VAL A 151 10.28 5.56 -13.29
N VAL A 152 9.67 6.66 -12.84
CA VAL A 152 10.17 7.46 -11.71
C VAL A 152 9.43 7.06 -10.44
N HIS A 153 10.15 6.96 -9.32
CA HIS A 153 9.58 6.78 -7.99
C HIS A 153 10.21 7.76 -7.00
N ASP A 154 9.35 8.52 -6.32
CA ASP A 154 9.75 9.62 -5.44
C ASP A 154 10.23 9.19 -4.04
N LEU A 155 9.97 7.94 -3.65
CA LEU A 155 10.32 7.37 -2.34
C LEU A 155 11.19 6.12 -2.48
N GLY A 156 12.27 6.21 -3.25
CA GLY A 156 13.07 5.04 -3.64
C GLY A 156 13.58 4.22 -2.46
N ALA A 157 14.03 4.88 -1.38
CA ALA A 157 14.60 4.21 -0.20
C ALA A 157 13.55 3.71 0.81
N SER A 158 12.25 3.87 0.55
CA SER A 158 11.19 3.27 1.37
C SER A 158 11.16 1.75 1.21
N GLN A 159 10.51 1.03 2.14
CA GLN A 159 10.37 -0.42 2.02
C GLN A 159 9.65 -0.82 0.71
N LEU A 160 8.59 -0.07 0.36
CA LEU A 160 7.89 -0.21 -0.92
C LEU A 160 8.82 0.12 -2.11
N GLY A 161 9.61 1.19 -2.04
CA GLY A 161 10.52 1.59 -3.11
C GLY A 161 11.64 0.58 -3.37
N LYS A 162 12.18 -0.03 -2.32
CA LYS A 162 13.16 -1.13 -2.43
C LYS A 162 12.53 -2.37 -3.08
N GLN A 163 11.31 -2.74 -2.66
CA GLN A 163 10.54 -3.82 -3.27
C GLN A 163 10.23 -3.54 -4.74
N MET A 164 9.79 -2.32 -5.07
CA MET A 164 9.53 -1.86 -6.43
C MET A 164 10.78 -1.98 -7.29
N THR A 165 11.89 -1.40 -6.85
CA THR A 165 13.17 -1.42 -7.56
C THR A 165 13.59 -2.84 -7.90
N SER A 166 13.67 -3.72 -6.89
CA SER A 166 14.08 -5.11 -7.10
C SER A 166 13.12 -5.86 -8.03
N TYR A 167 11.80 -5.77 -7.79
CA TYR A 167 10.80 -6.49 -8.57
C TYR A 167 10.72 -5.99 -10.02
N PHE A 168 10.75 -4.68 -10.24
CA PHE A 168 10.64 -4.09 -11.58
C PHE A 168 11.89 -4.43 -12.40
N GLN A 169 13.09 -4.27 -11.82
CA GLN A 169 14.34 -4.56 -12.52
C GLN A 169 14.46 -6.04 -12.88
N ALA A 170 14.06 -6.95 -11.98
CA ALA A 170 14.01 -8.38 -12.27
C ALA A 170 13.10 -8.74 -13.46
N ASN A 171 12.14 -7.87 -13.79
CA ASN A 171 11.23 -8.02 -14.90
C ASN A 171 11.51 -7.04 -16.07
N GLY A 172 12.72 -6.48 -16.14
CA GLY A 172 13.15 -5.66 -17.27
C GLY A 172 12.53 -4.26 -17.30
N VAL A 173 12.09 -3.73 -16.16
CA VAL A 173 11.64 -2.35 -15.99
C VAL A 173 12.63 -1.62 -15.09
N ASP A 174 13.22 -0.54 -15.57
CA ASP A 174 14.12 0.28 -14.76
C ASP A 174 13.34 1.25 -13.86
N VAL A 175 13.91 1.58 -12.69
CA VAL A 175 13.31 2.53 -11.74
C VAL A 175 14.32 3.64 -11.46
N ILE A 176 13.95 4.88 -11.80
CA ILE A 176 14.64 6.09 -11.36
C ILE A 176 14.18 6.38 -9.94
N ASN A 177 15.05 6.07 -8.98
CA ASN A 177 14.79 6.22 -7.55
C ASN A 177 15.17 7.62 -7.08
N ILE A 178 14.22 8.37 -6.55
CA ILE A 178 14.52 9.63 -5.88
C ILE A 178 14.68 9.38 -4.39
N VAL A 179 15.72 9.97 -3.81
CA VAL A 179 16.02 9.95 -2.38
C VAL A 179 16.35 11.36 -1.90
N ARG A 180 16.45 11.55 -0.58
CA ARG A 180 16.74 12.87 0.02
C ARG A 180 17.97 12.89 0.92
N ARG A 181 18.68 11.77 1.02
CA ARG A 181 19.89 11.66 1.83
C ARG A 181 20.90 10.74 1.16
N GLN A 182 22.17 11.00 1.43
CA GLN A 182 23.26 10.21 0.86
C GLN A 182 23.29 8.77 1.38
N ASP A 183 22.97 8.53 2.65
CA ASP A 183 22.89 7.17 3.21
C ASP A 183 21.85 6.29 2.49
N GLN A 184 20.71 6.88 2.12
CA GLN A 184 19.66 6.22 1.34
C GLN A 184 20.13 5.85 -0.06
N LEU A 185 20.89 6.74 -0.70
CA LEU A 185 21.47 6.52 -2.01
C LEU A 185 22.46 5.35 -1.98
N GLU A 186 23.37 5.34 -1.01
CA GLU A 186 24.36 4.27 -0.87
C GLU A 186 23.72 2.92 -0.51
N ASP A 187 22.65 2.92 0.30
CA ASP A 187 21.86 1.72 0.58
C ASP A 187 21.18 1.16 -0.68
N LEU A 188 20.57 2.02 -1.52
CA LEU A 188 19.96 1.60 -2.77
C LEU A 188 21.00 1.06 -3.77
N LYS A 189 22.17 1.69 -3.88
CA LYS A 189 23.28 1.19 -4.70
C LYS A 189 23.70 -0.21 -4.27
N LYS A 190 23.88 -0.44 -2.96
CA LYS A 190 24.23 -1.76 -2.40
C LYS A 190 23.19 -2.83 -2.73
N ASN A 191 21.92 -2.43 -2.83
CA ASN A 191 20.81 -3.31 -3.20
C ASN A 191 20.58 -3.42 -4.72
N GLY A 192 21.50 -2.91 -5.56
CA GLY A 192 21.47 -3.10 -7.02
C GLY A 192 20.62 -2.10 -7.80
N ALA A 193 20.15 -1.02 -7.17
CA ALA A 193 19.42 0.03 -7.88
C ALA A 193 20.35 0.72 -8.89
N LYS A 194 19.94 0.77 -10.17
CA LYS A 194 20.74 1.32 -11.28
C LYS A 194 20.72 2.84 -11.34
N TYR A 195 19.54 3.43 -11.11
CA TYR A 195 19.29 4.85 -11.30
C TYR A 195 18.78 5.44 -10.00
N ILE A 196 19.60 6.31 -9.40
CA ILE A 196 19.29 6.94 -8.11
C ILE A 196 19.67 8.41 -8.21
N LEU A 197 18.78 9.29 -7.79
CA LEU A 197 19.00 10.73 -7.74
C LEU A 197 18.70 11.24 -6.33
N ASN A 198 19.61 12.01 -5.75
CA ASN A 198 19.36 12.70 -4.49
C ASN A 198 18.77 14.09 -4.80
N GLN A 199 17.56 14.37 -4.30
CA GLN A 199 16.84 15.60 -4.59
C GLN A 199 17.53 16.89 -4.11
N ASN A 200 18.52 16.75 -3.22
CA ASN A 200 19.29 17.87 -2.69
C ASN A 200 20.57 18.16 -3.50
N ASP A 201 20.88 17.34 -4.51
CA ASP A 201 22.04 17.57 -5.36
C ASP A 201 21.79 18.73 -6.33
N GLU A 202 22.84 19.48 -6.63
CA GLU A 202 22.79 20.56 -7.63
C GLU A 202 22.34 20.02 -8.99
N GLY A 203 21.41 20.74 -9.64
CA GLY A 203 20.86 20.35 -10.94
C GLY A 203 19.99 19.09 -10.91
N PHE A 204 19.47 18.67 -9.75
CA PHE A 204 18.64 17.47 -9.60
C PHE A 204 17.53 17.37 -10.66
N TRP A 205 16.76 18.44 -10.86
CA TRP A 205 15.61 18.43 -11.77
C TRP A 205 16.01 18.27 -13.24
N ASP A 206 17.10 18.92 -13.65
CA ASP A 206 17.64 18.77 -15.01
C ASP A 206 18.14 17.34 -15.24
N LYS A 207 18.90 16.78 -14.27
CA LYS A 207 19.35 15.38 -14.30
C LYS A 207 18.19 14.39 -14.36
N LEU A 208 17.09 14.66 -13.64
CA LEU A 208 15.88 13.84 -13.71
C LEU A 208 15.26 13.91 -15.11
N SER A 209 15.12 15.10 -15.69
CA SER A 209 14.55 15.29 -17.03
C SER A 209 15.39 14.60 -18.11
N GLU A 210 16.71 14.77 -18.08
CA GLU A 210 17.65 14.10 -18.99
C GLU A 210 17.53 12.58 -18.90
N LEU A 211 17.46 12.03 -17.69
CA LEU A 211 17.36 10.59 -17.48
C LEU A 211 16.00 10.05 -17.93
N CYS A 212 14.91 10.79 -17.67
CA CYS A 212 13.59 10.46 -18.17
C CYS A 212 13.54 10.41 -19.71
N GLN A 213 14.18 11.37 -20.39
CA GLN A 213 14.26 11.38 -21.85
C GLN A 213 15.07 10.20 -22.37
N LYS A 214 16.25 9.95 -21.78
CA LYS A 214 17.13 8.83 -22.16
C LYS A 214 16.45 7.47 -22.02
N LEU A 215 15.65 7.29 -20.96
CA LEU A 215 14.96 6.04 -20.66
C LEU A 215 13.52 6.00 -21.21
N GLN A 216 13.09 7.03 -21.93
CA GLN A 216 11.74 7.16 -22.49
C GLN A 216 10.64 6.95 -21.42
N VAL A 217 10.85 7.53 -20.24
CA VAL A 217 9.90 7.43 -19.12
C VAL A 217 8.60 8.14 -19.48
N THR A 218 7.48 7.44 -19.31
CA THR A 218 6.13 7.99 -19.45
C THR A 218 5.26 7.76 -18.22
N ILE A 219 5.79 7.13 -17.16
CA ILE A 219 5.08 6.86 -15.91
C ILE A 219 5.93 7.26 -14.71
N ALA A 220 5.30 7.93 -13.76
CA ALA A 220 5.86 8.22 -12.45
C ALA A 220 4.88 7.84 -11.33
N PHE A 221 5.41 7.38 -10.19
CA PHE A 221 4.66 7.10 -8.97
C PHE A 221 5.05 8.09 -7.88
N ASP A 222 4.07 8.80 -7.35
CA ASP A 222 4.24 9.85 -6.33
C ASP A 222 3.43 9.53 -5.06
N ALA A 223 4.09 9.61 -3.92
CA ALA A 223 3.48 9.52 -2.59
C ALA A 223 3.70 10.75 -1.73
N ILE A 224 4.52 11.71 -2.18
CA ILE A 224 4.77 12.93 -1.43
C ILE A 224 3.58 13.87 -1.56
N GLY A 225 3.14 14.20 -2.77
CA GLY A 225 2.09 15.21 -2.97
C GLY A 225 2.60 16.66 -2.95
N GLY A 226 1.71 17.62 -3.21
CA GLY A 226 1.97 19.05 -3.08
C GLY A 226 2.97 19.61 -4.11
N GLU A 227 3.87 20.49 -3.66
CA GLU A 227 4.83 21.20 -4.53
C GLU A 227 5.81 20.24 -5.22
N PHE A 228 6.16 19.13 -4.57
CA PHE A 228 7.03 18.12 -5.16
C PHE A 228 6.39 17.48 -6.40
N THR A 229 5.12 17.10 -6.30
CA THR A 229 4.30 16.61 -7.43
C THR A 229 4.22 17.63 -8.56
N GLN A 230 4.04 18.91 -8.23
CA GLN A 230 3.99 19.97 -9.24
C GLN A 230 5.31 20.07 -10.01
N ASN A 231 6.44 20.02 -9.31
CA ASN A 231 7.74 20.01 -9.95
C ASN A 231 7.96 18.74 -10.79
N LEU A 232 7.57 17.55 -10.31
CA LEU A 232 7.60 16.33 -11.11
C LEU A 232 6.88 16.51 -12.45
N ILE A 233 5.69 17.11 -12.47
CA ILE A 233 4.92 17.36 -13.71
C ILE A 233 5.70 18.27 -14.68
N ASN A 234 6.41 19.27 -14.17
CA ASN A 234 7.15 20.22 -15.00
C ASN A 234 8.41 19.61 -15.64
N TYR A 235 9.02 18.61 -15.02
CA TYR A 235 10.29 18.00 -15.47
C TYR A 235 10.14 16.61 -16.09
N LEU A 236 8.97 15.97 -15.97
CA LEU A 236 8.67 14.73 -16.66
C LEU A 236 8.39 14.99 -18.17
N PRO A 237 8.69 14.03 -19.07
CA PRO A 237 8.41 14.18 -20.49
C PRO A 237 6.92 14.43 -20.78
N ASN A 238 6.64 15.13 -21.88
CA ASN A 238 5.28 15.35 -22.35
C ASN A 238 4.51 14.04 -22.51
N SER A 239 3.21 14.07 -22.21
CA SER A 239 2.29 12.93 -22.23
C SER A 239 2.62 11.83 -21.24
N SER A 240 3.40 12.14 -20.19
CA SER A 240 3.57 11.21 -19.07
C SER A 240 2.31 11.15 -18.20
N ILE A 241 2.19 10.05 -17.45
CA ILE A 241 1.14 9.80 -16.48
C ILE A 241 1.76 9.78 -15.09
N LEU A 242 1.27 10.64 -14.20
CA LEU A 242 1.70 10.68 -12.80
C LEU A 242 0.63 10.01 -11.92
N TYR A 243 0.99 8.88 -11.32
CA TYR A 243 0.12 8.15 -10.40
C TYR A 243 0.41 8.56 -8.97
N THR A 244 -0.54 9.26 -8.35
CA THR A 244 -0.47 9.58 -6.92
C THR A 244 -1.06 8.42 -6.11
N TYR A 245 -0.27 7.85 -5.20
CA TYR A 245 -0.68 6.72 -4.35
C TYR A 245 -0.56 7.02 -2.85
N GLY A 246 0.00 8.18 -2.50
CA GLY A 246 0.11 8.70 -1.13
C GLY A 246 -0.02 10.23 -1.10
N SER A 247 0.00 10.80 0.10
CA SER A 247 -0.02 12.27 0.33
C SER A 247 0.73 12.60 1.62
N LEU A 248 2.02 12.29 1.65
CA LEU A 248 2.87 12.48 2.85
C LEU A 248 3.10 13.95 3.20
N ALA A 249 2.99 14.86 2.23
CA ALA A 249 3.06 16.31 2.46
C ALA A 249 1.82 16.88 3.17
N GLU A 250 0.75 16.08 3.32
CA GLU A 250 -0.52 16.45 3.98
C GLU A 250 -1.22 17.68 3.38
N LYS A 251 -0.77 18.13 2.21
CA LYS A 251 -1.42 19.16 1.40
C LYS A 251 -2.40 18.48 0.45
N LYS A 252 -3.70 18.72 0.67
CA LYS A 252 -4.79 18.22 -0.19
C LYS A 252 -4.79 18.88 -1.57
N ASP A 253 -4.18 20.06 -1.67
CA ASP A 253 -4.10 20.82 -2.90
C ASP A 253 -2.86 20.38 -3.66
N VAL A 254 -3.04 19.42 -4.57
CA VAL A 254 -2.20 19.44 -5.77
C VAL A 254 -2.76 20.61 -6.57
N ILE A 255 -2.12 21.78 -6.49
CA ILE A 255 -2.35 22.83 -7.49
C ILE A 255 -1.75 22.27 -8.78
N LEU A 256 -2.55 21.45 -9.48
CA LEU A 256 -2.27 21.08 -10.86
C LEU A 256 -2.27 22.40 -11.61
N ALA A 257 -1.08 22.85 -12.02
CA ALA A 257 -0.99 23.95 -12.95
C ALA A 257 -1.72 23.51 -14.22
N LEU A 258 -3.00 23.89 -14.35
CA LEU A 258 -3.91 23.48 -15.42
C LEU A 258 -3.27 23.68 -16.81
N LEU A 259 -2.45 24.72 -16.95
CA LEU A 259 -1.65 24.99 -18.15
C LEU A 259 -0.62 23.90 -18.44
N GLY A 260 0.14 23.42 -17.44
CA GLY A 260 1.11 22.34 -17.61
C GLY A 260 0.44 21.02 -17.98
N THR A 261 -0.72 20.71 -17.38
CA THR A 261 -1.48 19.49 -17.71
C THR A 261 -2.07 19.53 -19.12
N VAL A 262 -2.58 20.69 -19.55
CA VAL A 262 -3.21 20.87 -20.86
C VAL A 262 -2.18 20.95 -21.99
N ILE A 263 -1.07 21.67 -21.78
CA ILE A 263 -0.02 21.84 -22.81
C ILE A 263 0.77 20.54 -22.98
N ASN A 264 1.12 19.87 -21.88
CA ASN A 264 1.94 18.67 -21.93
C ASN A 264 1.10 17.38 -22.08
N LYS A 265 -0.24 17.47 -22.18
CA LYS A 265 -1.16 16.32 -22.23
C LYS A 265 -0.94 15.33 -21.08
N PHE A 266 -0.82 15.85 -19.86
CA PHE A 266 -0.56 15.04 -18.66
C PHE A 266 -1.85 14.53 -18.02
N ASP A 267 -1.80 13.28 -17.57
CA ASP A 267 -2.85 12.63 -16.81
C ASP A 267 -2.38 12.39 -15.37
N ALA A 268 -3.07 12.96 -14.38
CA ALA A 268 -2.83 12.72 -12.96
C ALA A 268 -4.06 12.09 -12.30
N PHE A 269 -3.90 10.92 -11.70
CA PHE A 269 -5.01 10.17 -11.09
C PHE A 269 -4.63 9.60 -9.72
N GLY A 270 -5.60 9.57 -8.81
CA GLY A 270 -5.50 8.77 -7.58
C GLY A 270 -5.48 7.27 -7.93
N TYR A 271 -4.36 6.61 -7.62
CA TYR A 271 -4.07 5.25 -8.07
C TYR A 271 -5.17 4.24 -7.68
N GLN A 272 -5.67 4.33 -6.44
CA GLN A 272 -6.70 3.42 -5.92
C GLN A 272 -8.04 3.53 -6.66
N GLN A 273 -8.44 4.71 -7.12
CA GLN A 273 -9.72 4.91 -7.82
C GLN A 273 -9.67 4.27 -9.20
N LYS A 274 -8.61 4.54 -9.97
CA LYS A 274 -8.40 3.96 -11.31
C LYS A 274 -8.31 2.43 -11.23
N TYR A 275 -7.64 1.89 -10.22
CA TYR A 275 -7.57 0.44 -10.00
C TYR A 275 -8.94 -0.17 -9.71
N LYS A 276 -9.75 0.41 -8.80
CA LYS A 276 -11.10 -0.09 -8.50
C LYS A 276 -11.99 -0.12 -9.74
N ASP A 277 -11.94 0.92 -10.57
CA ASP A 277 -12.73 1.01 -11.78
C ASP A 277 -12.28 -0.02 -12.83
N ARG A 278 -10.96 -0.27 -12.93
CA ARG A 278 -10.39 -1.35 -13.76
C ARG A 278 -10.83 -2.73 -13.30
N MET A 279 -10.73 -3.05 -12.01
CA MET A 279 -11.12 -4.36 -11.50
C MET A 279 -12.62 -4.61 -11.66
N LYS A 280 -13.46 -3.59 -11.50
CA LYS A 280 -14.89 -3.69 -11.84
C LYS A 280 -15.11 -4.01 -13.31
N LYS A 281 -14.37 -3.39 -14.23
CA LYS A 281 -14.47 -3.66 -15.67
C LYS A 281 -14.00 -5.08 -16.01
N LYS A 282 -12.83 -5.49 -15.50
CA LYS A 282 -12.26 -6.82 -15.71
C LYS A 282 -13.17 -7.93 -15.16
N ASN A 283 -13.73 -7.76 -13.97
CA ASN A 283 -14.71 -8.70 -13.41
C ASN A 283 -15.98 -8.78 -14.27
N LYS A 284 -16.49 -7.66 -14.80
CA LYS A 284 -17.64 -7.68 -15.72
C LYS A 284 -17.33 -8.44 -17.01
N GLU A 285 -16.12 -8.32 -17.54
CA GLU A 285 -15.68 -9.04 -18.75
C GLU A 285 -15.51 -10.54 -18.48
N LEU A 286 -14.90 -10.94 -17.36
CA LEU A 286 -14.78 -12.34 -16.94
C LEU A 286 -16.14 -12.99 -16.72
N ILE A 287 -17.09 -12.29 -16.07
CA ILE A 287 -18.46 -12.80 -15.88
C ILE A 287 -19.15 -12.98 -17.24
N LYS A 288 -18.98 -12.05 -18.19
CA LYS A 288 -19.53 -12.20 -19.54
C LYS A 288 -18.95 -13.41 -20.28
N GLN A 289 -17.65 -13.66 -20.15
CA GLN A 289 -16.97 -14.81 -20.76
C GLN A 289 -17.34 -16.16 -20.13
N GLN A 290 -17.75 -16.18 -18.86
CA GLN A 290 -18.23 -17.39 -18.19
C GLN A 290 -19.71 -17.68 -18.47
N MET A 291 -20.45 -16.73 -19.05
CA MET A 291 -21.86 -16.84 -19.40
C MET A 291 -22.11 -17.01 -20.91
N SER A 292 -21.06 -17.01 -21.73
CA SER A 292 -21.06 -17.25 -23.18
C SER A 292 -20.42 -18.59 -23.51
#